data_AF-A0A377K648-F1
#
_entry.id   AF-A0A377K648-F1
#
_cell.length_a   1.000
_cell.length_b   1.000
_cell.length_c   1.000
_cell.angle_alpha   90.00
_cell.angle_beta   90.00
_cell.angle_gamma   90.00
#
_symmetry.space_group_name_H-M   'P 1'
#
loop_
_entity.id
_entity.type
_entity.pdbx_description
1 polymer ?
#
loop_
_entity_poly.entity_id
_entity_poly.type
_entity_poly.pdbx_seq_one_letter_code
_entity_poly.pdbx_strand_id
1 'polypeptide(L)'
;MRRYNLTPVITQEVGEAMTIIGLVSAGLGVSILPASFKRVSAQRNALVTIAEEDAVSEMWLVWPKHHEQSPAARNFRIHLLNALR
;
A
#
# COMPACT_ATOMS: atom_id res chain seq x y z
N MET A 1 -2.90 13.22 -3.85
CA MET A 1 -3.74 13.97 -4.81
C MET A 1 -3.98 15.42 -4.37
N ARG A 2 -4.61 15.68 -3.21
CA ARG A 2 -4.89 17.04 -2.72
C ARG A 2 -3.65 17.93 -2.57
N ARG A 3 -2.52 17.37 -2.13
CA ARG A 3 -1.22 18.08 -2.06
C ARG A 3 -0.74 18.61 -3.43
N TYR A 4 -1.08 17.92 -4.51
CA TYR A 4 -0.77 18.33 -5.89
C TYR A 4 -1.95 19.04 -6.57
N ASN A 5 -2.99 19.40 -5.82
CA ASN A 5 -4.19 20.05 -6.34
C ASN A 5 -4.90 19.26 -7.47
N LEU A 6 -4.77 17.93 -7.45
CA LEU A 6 -5.40 17.02 -8.41
C LEU A 6 -6.74 16.50 -7.88
N THR A 7 -7.74 16.43 -8.76
CA THR A 7 -9.05 15.83 -8.49
C THR A 7 -9.25 14.64 -9.44
N PRO A 8 -9.04 13.40 -8.98
CA PRO A 8 -9.24 12.22 -9.82
C PRO A 8 -10.72 12.00 -10.12
N VAL A 9 -11.02 11.46 -11.30
CA VAL A 9 -12.35 10.94 -11.62
C VAL A 9 -12.40 9.50 -11.13
N ILE A 10 -13.31 9.20 -10.21
CA ILE A 10 -13.45 7.86 -9.64
C ILE A 10 -14.47 7.07 -10.47
N THR A 11 -13.98 6.10 -11.25
CA THR A 11 -14.84 5.20 -12.04
C THR A 11 -15.48 4.12 -11.16
N GLN A 12 -14.75 3.61 -10.16
CA GLN A 12 -15.21 2.53 -9.29
C GLN A 12 -14.48 2.54 -7.94
N GLU A 13 -15.20 2.16 -6.88
CA GLU A 13 -14.65 1.94 -5.54
C GLU A 13 -14.62 0.43 -5.21
N VAL A 14 -13.51 -0.04 -4.65
CA VAL A 14 -13.26 -1.47 -4.40
C VAL A 14 -12.46 -1.62 -3.11
N GLY A 15 -12.83 -2.59 -2.27
CA GLY A 15 -12.19 -2.81 -0.96
C GLY A 15 -10.95 -3.71 -0.96
N GLU A 16 -10.72 -4.48 -2.02
CA GLU A 16 -9.66 -5.49 -2.06
C GLU A 16 -8.68 -5.26 -3.23
N ALA A 17 -7.39 -5.27 -2.92
CA ALA A 17 -6.33 -5.02 -3.90
C ALA A 17 -6.31 -6.04 -5.05
N MET A 18 -6.66 -7.30 -4.80
CA MET A 18 -6.74 -8.33 -5.84
C MET A 18 -7.83 -8.01 -6.87
N THR A 19 -8.99 -7.55 -6.39
CA THR A 19 -10.10 -7.14 -7.25
C THR A 19 -9.73 -5.91 -8.06
N ILE A 20 -9.03 -4.93 -7.47
CA ILE A 20 -8.50 -3.78 -8.19
C ILE A 20 -7.60 -4.23 -9.36
N ILE A 21 -6.64 -5.13 -9.10
CA ILE A 21 -5.75 -5.66 -10.14
C ILE A 21 -6.54 -6.34 -11.25
N GLY A 22 -7.54 -7.16 -10.91
CA GLY A 22 -8.39 -7.84 -11.88
C GLY A 22 -9.17 -6.88 -12.77
N LEU A 23 -9.76 -5.83 -12.20
CA LEU A 23 -10.53 -4.82 -12.95
C LEU A 23 -9.65 -3.98 -13.87
N VAL A 24 -8.44 -3.60 -13.42
CA VAL A 24 -7.44 -2.94 -14.28
C VAL A 24 -7.02 -3.86 -15.42
N SER A 25 -6.76 -5.15 -15.14
CA SER A 25 -6.44 -6.14 -16.18
C SER A 25 -7.58 -6.39 -17.16
N ALA A 26 -8.83 -6.19 -16.75
CA ALA A 26 -10.02 -6.25 -17.61
C ALA A 26 -10.27 -4.94 -18.39
N GLY A 27 -9.46 -3.90 -18.19
CA GLY A 27 -9.51 -2.66 -18.97
C GLY A 27 -10.46 -1.59 -18.41
N LEU A 28 -10.92 -1.70 -17.16
CA LEU A 28 -11.85 -0.72 -16.57
C LEU A 28 -11.19 0.63 -16.23
N GLY A 29 -9.86 0.69 -16.24
CA GLY A 29 -9.12 1.93 -16.00
C GLY A 29 -7.73 1.67 -15.43
N VAL A 30 -7.29 2.57 -14.55
CA VAL A 30 -5.99 2.51 -13.87
C VAL A 30 -6.18 2.60 -12.36
N SER A 31 -5.20 2.08 -11.62
CA SER A 31 -5.17 2.21 -10.16
C SER A 31 -3.75 2.50 -9.67
N ILE A 32 -3.66 3.20 -8.55
CA ILE A 32 -2.43 3.37 -7.78
C ILE A 32 -2.41 2.31 -6.69
N LEU A 33 -1.28 1.61 -6.55
CA LEU A 33 -1.09 0.54 -5.56
C LEU A 33 0.29 0.69 -4.90
N PRO A 34 0.46 0.29 -3.63
CA PRO A 34 1.78 0.21 -3.01
C PRO A 34 2.70 -0.73 -3.78
N ALA A 35 4.01 -0.43 -3.78
CA ALA A 35 5.01 -1.23 -4.50
C ALA A 35 5.08 -2.71 -4.06
N SER A 36 4.61 -3.04 -2.86
CA SER A 36 4.51 -4.42 -2.37
C SER A 36 3.63 -5.31 -3.26
N PHE A 37 2.67 -4.73 -4.00
CA PHE A 37 1.80 -5.45 -4.93
C PHE A 37 2.45 -5.74 -6.29
N LYS A 38 3.66 -5.24 -6.55
CA LYS A 38 4.39 -5.48 -7.81
C LYS A 38 4.56 -6.97 -8.11
N ARG A 39 4.73 -7.81 -7.08
CA ARG A 39 4.87 -9.27 -7.23
C ARG A 39 3.57 -9.98 -7.60
N VAL A 40 2.42 -9.38 -7.31
CA VAL A 40 1.09 -9.99 -7.47
C VAL A 40 0.41 -9.51 -8.76
N SER A 41 0.86 -8.39 -9.32
CA SER A 41 0.35 -7.89 -10.60
C SER A 41 0.67 -8.85 -11.74
N ALA A 42 -0.34 -9.16 -12.56
CA ALA A 42 -0.17 -9.99 -13.75
C ALA A 42 0.82 -9.35 -14.73
N GLN A 43 1.57 -10.19 -15.48
CA GLN A 43 2.59 -9.76 -16.45
C GLN A 43 2.06 -8.77 -17.51
N ARG A 44 0.74 -8.72 -17.72
CA ARG A 44 0.09 -7.85 -18.73
C ARG A 44 -0.15 -6.42 -18.26
N ASN A 45 -0.05 -6.14 -16.96
CA ASN A 45 -0.25 -4.78 -16.46
C ASN A 45 1.07 -4.01 -16.51
N ALA A 46 1.09 -2.89 -17.23
CA ALA A 46 2.23 -1.97 -17.18
C ALA A 46 2.28 -1.30 -15.81
N LEU A 47 3.28 -1.65 -14.99
CA LEU A 47 3.57 -0.92 -13.75
C LEU A 47 4.42 0.30 -14.06
N VAL A 48 3.85 1.48 -13.82
CA VAL A 48 4.55 2.76 -13.92
C VAL A 48 4.87 3.24 -12.51
N THR A 49 6.13 3.63 -12.30
CA THR A 49 6.55 4.23 -11.02
C THR A 49 6.17 5.70 -11.01
N ILE A 50 5.62 6.18 -9.90
CA ILE A 50 5.31 7.61 -9.71
C ILE A 50 6.63 8.35 -9.45
N ALA A 51 6.86 9.45 -10.15
CA ALA A 51 8.15 10.13 -10.14
C ALA A 51 8.39 10.95 -8.86
N GLU A 52 7.31 11.42 -8.25
CA GLU A 52 7.33 12.24 -7.06
C GLU A 52 7.83 11.44 -5.85
N GLU A 53 8.92 11.91 -5.24
CA GLU A 53 9.58 11.21 -4.12
C GLU A 53 8.69 11.09 -2.88
N ASP A 54 7.73 12.01 -2.69
CA ASP A 54 6.78 11.97 -1.59
C ASP A 54 5.52 11.14 -1.88
N ALA A 55 5.43 10.49 -3.05
CA ALA A 55 4.35 9.56 -3.40
C ALA A 55 4.59 8.16 -2.77
N VAL A 56 4.71 8.13 -1.45
CA VAL A 56 5.00 6.92 -0.67
C VAL A 56 3.78 6.39 0.07
N SER A 57 3.74 5.08 0.28
CA SER A 57 2.79 4.43 1.20
C SER A 57 3.52 4.08 2.50
N GLU A 58 3.25 4.82 3.57
CA GLU A 58 3.86 4.59 4.87
C GLU A 58 3.15 3.47 5.63
N MET A 59 3.92 2.62 6.30
CA MET A 59 3.42 1.59 7.20
C MET A 59 3.92 1.87 8.62
N TRP A 60 3.01 1.79 9.58
CA TRP A 60 3.30 2.13 10.97
C TRP A 60 3.01 0.96 11.89
N LEU A 61 3.90 0.74 12.86
CA LEU A 61 3.62 -0.13 14.00
C LEU A 61 3.10 0.74 15.15
N VAL A 62 1.89 0.44 15.62
CA VAL A 62 1.19 1.24 16.63
C VAL A 62 0.89 0.40 17.87
N TRP A 63 1.02 0.99 19.05
CA TRP A 63 0.66 0.36 20.32
C TRP A 63 0.06 1.37 21.30
N PRO A 64 -0.76 0.92 22.27
CA PRO A 64 -1.33 1.81 23.28
C PRO A 64 -0.24 2.45 24.15
N LYS A 65 -0.39 3.75 24.44
CA LYS A 65 0.58 4.51 25.26
C LYS A 65 0.58 4.08 26.74
N HIS A 66 -0.58 3.66 27.26
CA HIS A 66 -0.81 3.45 28.68
C HIS A 66 -0.84 1.98 29.10
N HIS A 67 -0.66 1.05 28.17
CA HIS A 67 -0.51 -0.37 28.48
C HIS A 67 0.93 -0.79 28.27
N GLU A 68 1.46 -1.51 29.26
CA GLU A 68 2.74 -2.18 29.10
C GLU A 68 2.63 -3.22 27.97
N GLN A 69 3.62 -3.24 27.09
CA GLN A 69 3.65 -4.22 26.02
C GLN A 69 3.91 -5.61 26.61
N SER A 70 3.07 -6.58 26.26
CA SER A 70 3.34 -7.97 26.59
C SER A 70 4.69 -8.40 26.00
N PRO A 71 5.37 -9.40 26.60
CA PRO A 71 6.61 -9.93 26.04
C PRO A 71 6.47 -10.35 24.57
N ALA A 72 5.32 -10.92 24.19
CA ALA A 72 5.03 -11.30 22.81
C ALA A 72 4.97 -10.09 21.87
N ALA A 73 4.27 -9.01 22.26
CA ALA A 73 4.19 -7.79 21.46
C ALA A 73 5.57 -7.12 21.30
N ARG A 74 6.37 -7.10 22.38
CA ARG A 74 7.74 -6.59 22.35
C ARG A 74 8.63 -7.41 21.40
N ASN A 75 8.57 -8.73 21.48
CA ASN A 75 9.36 -9.62 20.64
C ASN A 75 8.95 -9.49 19.17
N PHE A 76 7.65 -9.40 18.87
CA PHE A 76 7.15 -9.16 17.53
C PHE A 76 7.64 -7.82 16.96
N ARG A 77 7.59 -6.74 17.75
CA ARG A 77 8.16 -5.44 17.37
C ARG A 77 9.63 -5.56 17.02
N ILE A 78 10.43 -6.17 17.90
CA ILE A 78 11.88 -6.34 17.68
C ILE A 78 12.13 -7.15 16.40
N HIS A 79 11.38 -8.23 16.20
CA HIS A 79 11.50 -9.07 15.01
C HIS A 79 11.22 -8.26 13.72
N LEU A 80 10.11 -7.51 13.68
CA LEU A 80 9.78 -6.66 12.54
C LEU A 80 10.83 -5.59 12.27
N LEU A 81 11.30 -4.89 13.30
CA LEU A 81 12.33 -3.85 13.14
C LEU A 81 13.66 -4.40 12.65
N ASN A 82 14.00 -5.64 13.01
CA ASN A 82 15.20 -6.31 12.52
C ASN A 82 15.05 -6.80 11.08
N ALA A 83 13.84 -7.21 10.67
CA ALA A 83 13.56 -7.65 9.30
C ALA A 83 13.57 -6.51 8.26
N LEU A 84 13.56 -5.26 8.71
CA LEU A 84 13.62 -4.06 7.87
C LEU A 84 15.06 -3.53 7.68
N ARG A 85 16.06 -4.13 8.35
CA ARG A 85 17.48 -3.84 8.17
C ARG A 85 18.09 -4.77 7.14
#